data_AF-A0A016TMP1-F1
#
_entry.id   AF-A0A016TMP1-F1
#
_cell.length_a   1.000
_cell.length_b   1.000
_cell.length_c   1.000
_cell.angle_alpha   90.00
_cell.angle_beta   90.00
_cell.angle_gamma   90.00
#
_symmetry.space_group_name_H-M   'P 1'
#
loop_
_entity.id
_entity.type
_entity.pdbx_description
1 polymer ?
#
loop_
_entity_poly.entity_id
_entity_poly.type
_entity_poly.pdbx_seq_one_letter_code
_entity_poly.pdbx_strand_id
1 'polypeptide(L)'
;MIRVSAMSLMFVGVCFFLGATLISVPVYSAVLYVIATHRRLRIFRSSFYALTLSNGVFDLTSAILFVALECFPHLTFANEMFWNNRSTYLPTFSLGLTFMLLFIRIFGIASLVLERTAEAFYGESVLEQLLNRPMCCLSTIFRWMVSLVLAWPVFIQMDISYEKVDGETMTFIPDHDIQSSR
;
A
#
# COMPACT_ATOMS: atom_id res chain seq x y z
N MET A 1 -9.43 4.37 -34.02
CA MET A 1 -8.60 5.57 -33.78
C MET A 1 -8.97 6.19 -32.42
N ILE A 2 -8.72 5.48 -31.30
CA ILE A 2 -8.96 5.92 -29.90
C ILE A 2 -7.92 5.23 -28.97
N ARG A 3 -6.64 5.20 -29.35
CA ARG A 3 -5.57 4.56 -28.54
C ARG A 3 -4.56 5.52 -27.94
N VAL A 4 -4.47 6.75 -28.47
CA VAL A 4 -3.45 7.73 -28.07
C VAL A 4 -3.78 8.44 -26.73
N SER A 5 -5.03 8.39 -26.26
CA SER A 5 -5.47 9.14 -25.06
C SER A 5 -5.16 8.43 -23.72
N ALA A 6 -5.25 7.10 -23.64
CA ALA A 6 -5.03 6.37 -22.39
C ALA A 6 -3.54 6.25 -22.02
N MET A 7 -2.66 6.25 -23.02
CA MET A 7 -1.22 6.00 -22.87
C MET A 7 -0.49 7.20 -22.25
N SER A 8 -0.79 8.42 -22.72
CA SER A 8 -0.33 9.66 -22.09
C SER A 8 -0.81 9.77 -20.64
N LEU A 9 -2.01 9.26 -20.35
CA LEU A 9 -2.61 9.34 -19.02
C LEU A 9 -1.87 8.48 -17.98
N MET A 10 -1.42 7.27 -18.32
CA MET A 10 -0.66 6.42 -17.39
C MET A 10 0.69 7.04 -17.03
N PHE A 11 1.46 7.47 -18.03
CA PHE A 11 2.76 8.11 -17.80
C PHE A 11 2.62 9.43 -17.02
N VAL A 12 1.60 10.24 -17.34
CA VAL A 12 1.26 11.45 -16.56
C VAL A 12 0.87 11.08 -15.13
N GLY A 13 0.10 10.02 -14.93
CA GLY A 13 -0.26 9.49 -13.62
C GLY A 13 0.96 9.09 -12.80
N VAL A 14 1.92 8.38 -13.41
CA VAL A 14 3.20 8.01 -12.79
C VAL A 14 3.99 9.26 -12.41
N CYS A 15 4.10 10.25 -13.29
CA CYS A 15 4.81 11.50 -13.01
C CYS A 15 4.17 12.28 -11.84
N PHE A 16 2.83 12.35 -11.82
CA PHE A 16 2.09 12.98 -10.73
C PHE A 16 2.31 12.24 -9.41
N PHE A 17 2.25 10.90 -9.43
CA PHE A 17 2.47 10.08 -8.23
C PHE A 17 3.91 10.22 -7.71
N LEU A 18 4.91 10.23 -8.59
CA LEU A 18 6.31 10.46 -8.22
C LEU A 18 6.50 11.85 -7.59
N GLY A 19 5.92 12.89 -8.20
CA GLY A 19 5.96 14.25 -7.64
C GLY A 19 5.27 14.35 -6.28
N ALA A 20 4.09 13.75 -6.14
CA ALA A 20 3.38 13.68 -4.87
C ALA A 20 4.17 12.90 -3.81
N THR A 21 4.80 11.79 -4.18
CA THR A 21 5.63 10.96 -3.28
C THR A 21 6.87 11.71 -2.82
N LEU A 22 7.54 12.45 -3.73
CA LEU A 22 8.72 13.25 -3.41
C LEU A 22 8.45 14.30 -2.34
N ILE A 23 7.24 14.88 -2.32
CA ILE A 23 6.82 15.87 -1.32
C ILE A 23 6.27 15.18 -0.06
N SER A 24 5.40 14.18 -0.24
CA SER A 24 4.68 13.56 0.88
C SER A 24 5.58 12.70 1.76
N VAL A 25 6.56 11.97 1.22
CA VAL A 25 7.45 11.09 2.01
C VAL A 25 8.27 11.87 3.05
N PRO A 26 8.96 12.98 2.71
CA PRO A 26 9.64 13.81 3.71
C PRO A 26 8.70 14.36 4.78
N VAL A 27 7.52 14.86 4.36
CA VAL A 27 6.52 15.41 5.28
C VAL A 27 6.01 14.32 6.24
N TYR A 28 5.64 13.16 5.73
CA TYR A 28 5.20 12.02 6.54
C TYR A 28 6.28 11.56 7.51
N SER A 29 7.53 11.49 7.03
CA SER A 29 8.68 11.11 7.87
C SER A 29 8.89 12.08 9.01
N ALA A 30 8.76 13.40 8.77
CA ALA A 30 8.86 14.42 9.80
C ALA A 30 7.74 14.30 10.85
N VAL A 31 6.49 14.09 10.41
CA VAL A 31 5.35 13.87 11.32
C VAL A 31 5.57 12.64 12.20
N LEU A 32 5.98 11.52 11.61
CA LEU A 32 6.26 10.30 12.37
C LEU A 32 7.44 10.46 13.33
N TYR A 33 8.49 11.18 12.93
CA TYR A 33 9.61 11.48 13.80
C TYR A 33 9.18 12.29 15.03
N VAL A 34 8.32 13.30 14.84
CA VAL A 34 7.77 14.10 15.95
C VAL A 34 6.94 13.22 16.89
N ILE A 35 6.03 12.40 16.35
CA ILE A 35 5.19 11.49 17.16
C ILE A 35 6.07 10.48 17.91
N ALA A 36 7.05 9.87 17.24
CA ALA A 36 7.98 8.91 17.84
C ALA A 36 8.78 9.54 18.99
N THR A 37 9.28 10.75 18.79
CA THR A 37 10.07 11.49 19.79
C THR A 37 9.23 11.83 21.01
N HIS A 38 8.03 12.39 20.82
CA HIS A 38 7.14 12.76 21.93
C HIS A 38 6.59 11.54 22.68
N ARG A 39 6.41 10.41 21.98
CA ARG A 39 6.05 9.12 22.61
C ARG A 39 7.18 8.54 23.43
N ARG A 40 8.44 8.66 22.98
CA ARG A 40 9.63 8.28 23.76
C ARG A 40 9.72 9.09 25.06
N LEU A 41 9.36 10.37 25.01
CA LEU A 41 9.29 11.27 26.17
C LEU A 41 8.04 11.03 27.06
N ARG A 42 7.21 10.03 26.74
CA ARG A 42 5.95 9.70 27.44
C ARG A 42 4.92 10.84 27.47
N ILE A 43 5.04 11.81 26.57
CA ILE A 43 4.08 12.91 26.42
C ILE A 43 2.82 12.41 25.70
N PHE A 44 3.00 11.55 24.71
CA PHE A 44 1.91 10.88 23.98
C PHE A 44 1.78 9.42 24.43
N ARG A 45 0.96 9.15 25.45
CA ARG A 45 0.74 7.78 25.98
C ARG A 45 -0.43 7.03 25.34
N SER A 46 -1.41 7.76 24.80
CA SER A 46 -2.61 7.19 24.19
C SER A 46 -2.31 6.18 23.08
N SER A 47 -3.18 5.16 22.99
CA SER A 47 -3.21 4.17 21.92
C SER A 47 -3.30 4.82 20.54
N PHE A 48 -3.84 6.03 20.45
CA PHE A 48 -4.05 6.75 19.20
C PHE A 48 -2.74 7.06 18.50
N TYR A 49 -1.76 7.56 19.24
CA TYR A 49 -0.45 7.85 18.69
C TYR A 49 0.32 6.58 18.32
N ALA A 50 0.00 5.44 18.95
CA ALA A 50 0.56 4.15 18.58
C ALA A 50 0.02 3.66 17.23
N LEU A 51 -1.30 3.72 17.07
CA LEU A 51 -1.99 3.33 15.84
C LEU A 51 -1.64 4.27 14.69
N THR A 52 -1.57 5.58 14.96
CA THR A 52 -1.17 6.60 13.97
C THR A 52 0.26 6.36 13.49
N LEU A 53 1.19 6.09 14.40
CA LEU A 53 2.58 5.81 14.05
C LEU A 53 2.71 4.52 13.24
N SER A 54 1.98 3.46 13.64
CA SER A 54 1.90 2.20 12.91
C SER A 54 1.39 2.43 11.47
N ASN A 55 0.27 3.14 11.32
CA ASN A 55 -0.30 3.48 10.02
C ASN A 55 0.62 4.31 9.14
N GLY A 56 1.26 5.34 9.67
CA GLY A 56 2.14 6.16 8.84
C GLY A 56 3.40 5.42 8.37
N VAL A 57 3.91 4.46 9.15
CA VAL A 57 4.98 3.57 8.67
C VAL A 57 4.49 2.70 7.50
N PHE A 58 3.24 2.23 7.54
CA PHE A 58 2.66 1.49 6.41
C PHE A 58 2.43 2.35 5.19
N ASP A 59 1.98 3.59 5.36
CA ASP A 59 1.82 4.53 4.25
C ASP A 59 3.15 4.83 3.56
N LEU A 60 4.22 5.06 4.33
CA LEU A 60 5.58 5.23 3.78
C LEU A 60 6.06 3.99 3.05
N THR A 61 5.91 2.82 3.67
CA THR A 61 6.33 1.54 3.06
C THR A 61 5.56 1.29 1.77
N SER A 62 4.25 1.54 1.77
CA SER A 62 3.40 1.40 0.60
C SER A 62 3.78 2.36 -0.52
N ALA A 63 4.08 3.63 -0.19
CA ALA A 63 4.50 4.61 -1.19
C ALA A 63 5.82 4.20 -1.86
N ILE A 64 6.81 3.77 -1.07
CA ILE A 64 8.12 3.33 -1.59
C ILE A 64 7.98 2.09 -2.46
N LEU A 65 7.24 1.07 -1.99
CA LEU A 65 7.04 -0.17 -2.74
C LEU A 65 6.25 0.07 -4.03
N PHE A 66 5.22 0.93 -3.98
CA PHE A 66 4.46 1.29 -5.17
C PHE A 66 5.35 2.02 -6.20
N VAL A 67 6.21 2.95 -5.77
CA VAL A 67 7.19 3.56 -6.69
C VAL A 67 8.10 2.50 -7.31
N ALA A 68 8.65 1.62 -6.49
CA ALA A 68 9.61 0.62 -6.96
C ALA A 68 9.00 -0.42 -7.91
N LEU A 69 7.76 -0.86 -7.66
CA LEU A 69 7.15 -1.99 -8.37
C LEU A 69 6.19 -1.56 -9.48
N GLU A 70 5.51 -0.42 -9.32
CA GLU A 70 4.47 0.04 -10.27
C GLU A 70 4.91 1.28 -11.06
N CYS A 71 5.76 2.16 -10.53
CA CYS A 71 6.22 3.34 -11.29
C CYS A 71 7.47 3.07 -12.13
N PHE A 72 8.46 2.35 -11.58
CA PHE A 72 9.72 2.07 -12.28
C PHE A 72 9.57 1.32 -13.62
N PRO A 73 8.62 0.39 -13.82
CA PRO A 73 8.39 -0.23 -15.13
C PRO A 73 8.14 0.77 -16.27
N HIS A 74 7.61 1.97 -15.96
CA HIS A 74 7.33 3.03 -16.91
C HIS A 74 8.49 4.00 -17.13
N LEU A 75 9.56 3.91 -16.33
CA LEU A 75 10.72 4.79 -16.44
C LEU A 75 11.75 4.20 -17.40
N THR A 76 12.27 5.04 -18.30
CA THR A 76 13.19 4.61 -19.37
C THR A 76 14.44 3.87 -18.87
N PHE A 77 14.93 4.21 -17.67
CA PHE A 77 16.12 3.56 -17.10
C PHE A 77 15.84 2.18 -16.46
N ALA A 78 14.59 1.85 -16.13
CA ALA A 78 14.22 0.62 -15.43
C ALA A 78 13.32 -0.31 -16.27
N ASN A 79 12.64 0.22 -17.28
CA ASN A 79 11.71 -0.53 -18.15
C ASN A 79 12.31 -1.84 -18.69
N GLU A 80 13.55 -1.81 -19.21
CA GLU A 80 14.19 -3.03 -19.73
C GLU A 80 14.43 -4.11 -18.68
N MET A 81 14.74 -3.72 -17.43
CA MET A 81 14.92 -4.67 -16.34
C MET A 81 13.62 -5.42 -16.04
N PHE A 82 12.49 -4.70 -15.98
CA PHE A 82 11.17 -5.30 -15.76
C PHE A 82 10.76 -6.17 -16.96
N TRP A 83 10.98 -5.69 -18.18
CA TRP A 83 10.71 -6.44 -19.40
C TRP A 83 11.48 -7.76 -19.50
N ASN A 84 12.75 -7.77 -19.07
CA ASN A 84 13.58 -8.97 -19.07
C ASN A 84 13.09 -10.00 -18.04
N ASN A 85 12.39 -9.56 -16.99
CA ASN A 85 11.81 -10.41 -15.95
C ASN A 85 10.31 -10.71 -16.16
N ARG A 86 9.77 -10.47 -17.36
CA ARG A 86 8.33 -10.61 -17.67
C ARG A 86 7.71 -11.98 -17.42
N SER A 87 8.51 -13.05 -17.52
CA SER A 87 8.06 -14.44 -17.33
C SER A 87 8.46 -15.01 -15.96
N THR A 88 8.92 -14.14 -15.05
CA THR A 88 9.23 -14.51 -13.66
C THR A 88 8.01 -14.26 -12.77
N TYR A 89 8.12 -14.54 -11.48
CA TYR A 89 7.07 -14.21 -10.49
C TYR A 89 6.96 -12.70 -10.19
N LEU A 90 7.85 -11.86 -10.74
CA LEU A 90 7.88 -10.42 -10.48
C LEU A 90 6.56 -9.68 -10.79
N PRO A 91 5.87 -9.92 -11.93
CA PRO A 91 4.61 -9.25 -12.24
C PRO A 91 3.50 -9.63 -11.25
N THR A 92 3.32 -10.93 -10.97
CA THR A 92 2.38 -11.44 -9.98
C THR A 92 2.68 -10.89 -8.59
N PHE A 93 3.95 -10.89 -8.18
CA PHE A 93 4.38 -10.38 -6.89
C PHE A 93 4.12 -8.88 -6.73
N SER A 94 4.41 -8.09 -7.77
CA SER A 94 4.18 -6.64 -7.79
C SER A 94 2.71 -6.32 -7.63
N LEU A 95 1.85 -6.95 -8.46
CA LEU A 95 0.41 -6.75 -8.40
C LEU A 95 -0.18 -7.22 -7.05
N GLY A 96 0.23 -8.40 -6.58
CA GLY A 96 -0.22 -8.95 -5.30
C GLY A 96 0.16 -8.06 -4.12
N LEU A 97 1.39 -7.53 -4.10
CA LEU A 97 1.81 -6.56 -3.10
C LEU A 97 0.99 -5.27 -3.17
N THR A 98 0.71 -4.77 -4.38
CA THR A 98 -0.13 -3.57 -4.55
C THR A 98 -1.51 -3.75 -3.92
N PHE A 99 -2.19 -4.88 -4.17
CA PHE A 99 -3.48 -5.18 -3.52
C PHE A 99 -3.34 -5.36 -2.01
N MET A 100 -2.33 -6.09 -1.55
CA MET A 100 -2.07 -6.31 -0.13
C MET A 100 -1.89 -4.98 0.62
N LEU A 101 -1.09 -4.06 0.07
CA LEU A 101 -0.83 -2.75 0.66
C LEU A 101 -2.10 -1.89 0.69
N LEU A 102 -2.93 -1.93 -0.36
CA LEU A 102 -4.23 -1.24 -0.37
C LEU A 102 -5.14 -1.74 0.76
N PHE A 103 -5.24 -3.06 0.96
CA PHE A 103 -6.02 -3.62 2.07
C PHE A 103 -5.46 -3.20 3.43
N ILE A 104 -4.14 -3.22 3.63
CA ILE A 104 -3.51 -2.77 4.88
C ILE A 104 -3.88 -1.32 5.19
N ARG A 105 -3.92 -0.45 4.18
CA ARG A 105 -4.30 0.97 4.34
C ARG A 105 -5.76 1.13 4.72
N ILE A 106 -6.67 0.41 4.05
CA ILE A 106 -8.11 0.44 4.37
C ILE A 106 -8.36 0.01 5.82
N PHE A 107 -7.78 -1.12 6.25
CA PHE A 107 -7.90 -1.57 7.64
C PHE A 107 -7.23 -0.62 8.63
N GLY A 108 -6.15 0.05 8.23
CA GLY A 108 -5.50 1.08 9.04
C GLY A 108 -6.40 2.26 9.32
N ILE A 109 -7.04 2.80 8.28
CA ILE A 109 -7.99 3.91 8.40
C ILE A 109 -9.21 3.48 9.23
N ALA A 110 -9.76 2.30 8.95
CA ALA A 110 -10.88 1.75 9.72
C ALA A 110 -10.52 1.62 11.22
N SER A 111 -9.31 1.17 11.54
CA SER A 111 -8.84 1.06 12.93
C SER A 111 -8.74 2.42 13.63
N LEU A 112 -8.25 3.46 12.94
CA LEU A 112 -8.22 4.83 13.50
C LEU A 112 -9.62 5.38 13.74
N VAL A 113 -10.54 5.16 12.80
CA VAL A 113 -11.94 5.61 12.94
C VAL A 113 -12.62 4.88 14.09
N LEU A 114 -12.42 3.57 14.21
CA LEU A 114 -12.96 2.76 15.30
C LEU A 114 -12.41 3.19 16.66
N GLU A 115 -11.11 3.49 16.74
CA GLU A 115 -10.54 3.99 17.98
C GLU A 115 -11.13 5.34 18.37
N ARG A 116 -11.19 6.31 17.43
CA ARG A 116 -11.73 7.65 17.72
C ARG A 116 -13.21 7.63 18.07
N THR A 117 -13.98 6.73 17.46
CA THR A 117 -15.38 6.53 17.83
C THR A 117 -15.49 5.90 19.22
N ALA A 118 -14.69 4.87 19.53
CA ALA A 118 -14.68 4.25 20.85
C ALA A 118 -14.27 5.23 21.97
N GLU A 119 -13.28 6.08 21.72
CA GLU A 119 -12.86 7.15 22.64
C GLU A 119 -14.01 8.12 22.95
N ALA A 120 -14.80 8.49 21.93
CA ALA A 120 -15.95 9.36 22.09
C ALA A 120 -17.10 8.73 22.91
N PHE A 121 -17.26 7.40 22.88
CA PHE A 121 -18.33 6.70 23.60
C PHE A 121 -17.94 6.24 25.01
N TYR A 122 -16.71 5.77 25.23
CA TYR A 122 -16.31 5.08 26.47
C TYR A 122 -15.29 5.84 27.32
N GLY A 123 -14.71 6.94 26.82
CA GLY A 123 -13.70 7.73 27.51
C GLY A 123 -12.28 7.12 27.46
N GLU A 124 -11.26 7.99 27.47
CA GLU A 124 -9.86 7.64 27.21
C GLU A 124 -9.29 6.59 28.18
N SER A 125 -9.64 6.65 29.48
CA SER A 125 -9.09 5.77 30.51
C SER A 125 -9.54 4.31 30.40
N VAL A 126 -10.78 4.07 29.97
CA VAL A 126 -11.32 2.71 29.76
C VAL A 126 -10.73 2.11 28.49
N LEU A 127 -10.58 2.94 27.45
CA LEU A 127 -10.00 2.52 26.18
C LEU A 127 -8.52 2.17 26.32
N GLU A 128 -7.73 2.97 27.05
CA GLU A 128 -6.31 2.68 27.30
C GLU A 128 -6.10 1.37 28.08
N GLN A 129 -7.00 1.02 29.00
CA GLN A 129 -6.97 -0.27 29.71
C GLN A 129 -7.27 -1.44 28.77
N LEU A 130 -8.23 -1.26 27.85
CA LEU A 130 -8.61 -2.30 26.88
C LEU A 130 -7.55 -2.49 25.78
N LEU A 131 -6.97 -1.39 25.28
CA LEU A 131 -5.97 -1.35 24.21
C LEU A 131 -4.52 -1.42 24.71
N ASN A 132 -4.29 -2.10 25.83
CA ASN A 132 -2.97 -2.27 26.43
C ASN A 132 -1.91 -2.63 25.37
N ARG A 133 -0.66 -2.14 25.50
CA ARG A 133 0.39 -2.25 24.46
C ARG A 133 0.46 -3.57 23.65
N PRO A 134 0.36 -4.78 24.25
CA PRO A 134 0.39 -6.03 23.49
C PRO A 134 -0.77 -6.16 22.47
N MET A 135 -1.97 -5.66 22.77
CA MET A 135 -3.11 -5.67 21.85
C MET A 135 -2.85 -4.82 20.59
N CYS A 136 -2.10 -3.73 20.71
CA CYS A 136 -1.77 -2.86 19.59
C CYS A 136 -0.77 -3.53 18.61
N CYS A 137 0.22 -4.25 19.13
CA CYS A 137 1.11 -5.07 18.30
C CYS A 137 0.36 -6.24 17.64
N LEU A 138 -0.53 -6.91 18.39
CA LEU A 138 -1.31 -8.03 17.87
C LEU A 138 -2.28 -7.57 16.77
N SER A 139 -2.92 -6.41 16.93
CA SER A 139 -3.76 -5.78 15.90
C SER A 139 -2.97 -5.46 14.62
N THR A 140 -1.72 -5.01 14.76
CA THR A 140 -0.84 -4.78 13.60
C THR A 140 -0.54 -6.08 12.85
N ILE A 141 -0.17 -7.15 13.56
CA ILE A 141 0.10 -8.46 12.94
C ILE A 141 -1.17 -9.03 12.30
N PHE A 142 -2.31 -8.94 13.00
CA PHE A 142 -3.60 -9.40 12.49
C PHE A 142 -3.95 -8.72 11.17
N ARG A 143 -3.72 -7.41 11.07
CA ARG A 143 -3.93 -6.66 9.83
C ARG A 143 -3.08 -7.17 8.68
N TRP A 144 -1.80 -7.49 8.91
CA TRP A 144 -0.94 -8.10 7.89
C TRP A 144 -1.50 -9.42 7.39
N MET A 145 -1.94 -10.29 8.31
CA MET A 145 -2.49 -11.60 7.97
C MET A 145 -3.79 -11.47 7.17
N VAL A 146 -4.70 -10.60 7.58
CA VAL A 146 -5.97 -10.39 6.85
C VAL A 146 -5.69 -9.83 5.46
N SER A 147 -4.83 -8.83 5.32
CA SER A 147 -4.50 -8.28 4.01
C SER A 147 -3.78 -9.26 3.10
N LEU A 148 -2.92 -10.12 3.65
CA LEU A 148 -2.28 -11.21 2.89
C LEU A 148 -3.33 -12.21 2.40
N VAL A 149 -4.24 -12.64 3.27
CA VAL A 149 -5.32 -13.59 2.91
C VAL A 149 -6.22 -13.01 1.82
N LEU A 150 -6.56 -11.72 1.89
CA LEU A 150 -7.37 -11.07 0.85
C LEU A 150 -6.63 -10.89 -0.49
N ALA A 151 -5.32 -10.64 -0.45
CA ALA A 151 -4.49 -10.53 -1.66
C ALA A 151 -4.02 -11.91 -2.20
N TRP A 152 -4.21 -12.98 -1.43
CA TRP A 152 -3.79 -14.34 -1.78
C TRP A 152 -4.23 -14.82 -3.16
N PRO A 153 -5.48 -14.55 -3.62
CA PRO A 153 -5.91 -14.95 -4.96
C PRO A 153 -5.04 -14.41 -6.09
N VAL A 154 -4.42 -13.23 -5.90
CA VAL A 154 -3.51 -12.65 -6.90
C VAL A 154 -2.17 -13.37 -6.87
N PHE A 155 -1.65 -13.69 -5.67
CA PHE A 155 -0.34 -14.36 -5.54
C PHE A 155 -0.30 -15.78 -6.15
N ILE A 156 -1.45 -16.44 -6.30
CA ILE A 156 -1.54 -17.77 -6.91
C ILE A 156 -1.71 -17.73 -8.45
N GLN A 157 -2.01 -16.56 -9.02
CA GLN A 157 -2.12 -16.36 -10.48
C GLN A 157 -0.73 -16.25 -11.11
N MET A 158 -0.21 -17.38 -11.60
CA MET A 158 1.12 -17.49 -12.22
C MET A 158 1.17 -17.06 -13.69
N ASP A 159 0.02 -16.71 -14.26
CA ASP A 159 -0.18 -16.35 -15.65
C ASP A 159 -0.12 -14.83 -15.90
N ILE A 160 -0.03 -14.03 -14.83
CA ILE A 160 0.24 -12.60 -14.91
C ILE A 160 1.68 -12.38 -15.41
N SER A 161 1.83 -11.60 -16.48
CA SER A 161 3.11 -11.30 -17.10
C SER A 161 3.23 -9.82 -17.45
N TYR A 162 4.39 -9.38 -17.93
CA TYR A 162 4.50 -8.04 -18.54
C TYR A 162 4.36 -8.12 -20.06
N GLU A 163 3.59 -7.20 -20.65
CA GLU A 163 3.44 -7.00 -22.09
C GLU A 163 3.97 -5.62 -22.49
N LYS A 164 4.59 -5.53 -23.67
CA LYS A 164 5.04 -4.26 -24.24
C LYS A 164 3.95 -3.71 -25.15
N VAL A 165 3.33 -2.62 -24.73
CA VAL A 165 2.35 -1.89 -25.53
C VAL A 165 3.01 -0.59 -25.96
N ASP A 166 3.26 -0.45 -27.26
CA ASP A 166 3.84 0.76 -27.88
C ASP A 166 5.16 1.26 -27.24
N GLY A 167 5.96 0.33 -26.67
CA GLY A 167 7.28 0.61 -26.07
C GLY A 167 7.30 0.70 -24.54
N GLU A 168 6.13 0.75 -23.89
CA GLU A 168 6.00 0.72 -22.43
C GLU A 168 5.70 -0.67 -21.91
N THR A 169 6.27 -1.01 -20.75
CA THR A 169 6.05 -2.30 -20.08
C THR A 169 4.84 -2.19 -19.17
N MET A 170 3.79 -2.96 -19.43
CA MET A 170 2.54 -2.97 -18.66
C MET A 170 2.27 -4.36 -18.10
N THR A 171 1.63 -4.43 -16.93
CA THR A 171 1.18 -5.70 -16.35
C THR A 171 -0.02 -6.23 -17.14
N PHE A 172 0.16 -7.39 -17.75
CA PHE A 172 -0.88 -8.11 -18.47
C PHE A 172 -1.52 -9.13 -17.53
N ILE A 173 -2.83 -9.00 -17.35
CA ILE A 173 -3.66 -9.95 -16.62
C ILE A 173 -4.43 -10.74 -17.68
N PRO A 174 -4.23 -12.06 -17.78
CA PRO A 174 -4.94 -12.87 -18.74
C PRO A 174 -6.44 -12.91 -18.42
N ASP A 175 -7.26 -12.70 -19.44
CA ASP A 175 -8.72 -12.89 -19.38
C ASP A 175 -9.08 -14.39 -19.38
N HIS A 176 -8.70 -15.11 -18.33
CA HIS A 176 -9.31 -16.40 -18.04
C HIS A 176 -10.55 -16.13 -17.17
N ASP A 177 -11.74 -16.27 -17.77
CA ASP A 177 -13.09 -16.21 -17.14
C ASP A 177 -14.01 -14.99 -17.43
N ILE A 178 -14.11 -14.54 -18.68
CA ILE A 178 -15.36 -13.91 -19.20
C ILE A 178 -16.09 -14.82 -20.21
N GLN A 179 -15.66 -16.08 -20.36
CA GLN A 179 -16.27 -17.03 -21.31
C GLN A 179 -17.03 -18.21 -20.68
N SER A 180 -17.09 -18.37 -19.35
CA SER A 180 -17.83 -19.49 -18.73
C SER A 180 -19.28 -19.18 -18.34
N SER A 181 -19.82 -18.01 -18.73
CA SER A 181 -21.24 -17.68 -18.57
C SER A 181 -21.86 -17.16 -19.88
N ARG A 182 -21.89 -18.04 -20.89
CA ARG A 182 -22.90 -18.01 -21.95
C ARG A 182 -23.64 -19.34 -22.00
#